data_AF-A0A920JH99-F1
#
_entry.id   AF-A0A920JH99-F1
#
_cell.length_a   1.000
_cell.length_b   1.000
_cell.length_c   1.000
_cell.angle_alpha   90.00
_cell.angle_beta   90.00
_cell.angle_gamma   90.00
#
_symmetry.space_group_name_H-M   'P 1'
#
loop_
_entity.id
_entity.type
_entity.pdbx_description
1 polymer ?
#
loop_
_entity_poly.entity_id
_entity_poly.type
_entity_poly.pdbx_seq_one_letter_code
_entity_poly.pdbx_strand_id
1 'polypeptide(L)'
;MNKNLYLKVLGLICLMFSVPGITGGHLDHEKGHSTGNEAIASDWVTAGYTGKDASIKMVEQNMADDGVSVQGRYVGFGFNWDPRENEMRVGRVTPDSPADGVLMVGDLFLEFEGIKVSPENFGKLPFRGLPGRKSVL
;
A
#
# COMPACT_ATOMS: atom_id res chain seq x y z
N MET A 1 22.36 55.66 -9.39
CA MET A 1 22.36 54.26 -8.94
C MET A 1 22.97 53.39 -10.03
N ASN A 2 23.97 52.57 -9.71
CA ASN A 2 24.81 51.88 -10.70
C ASN A 2 23.99 50.80 -11.44
N LYS A 3 23.98 50.76 -12.78
CA LYS A 3 23.15 49.81 -13.56
C LYS A 3 23.39 48.35 -13.15
N ASN A 4 24.63 48.02 -12.78
CA ASN A 4 25.02 46.71 -12.27
C ASN A 4 24.43 46.39 -10.89
N LEU A 5 24.14 47.40 -10.08
CA LEU A 5 23.47 47.23 -8.79
C LEU A 5 21.97 46.99 -8.99
N TYR A 6 21.35 47.68 -9.95
CA TYR A 6 19.93 47.49 -10.28
C TYR A 6 19.66 46.10 -10.86
N LEU A 7 20.53 45.60 -11.73
CA LEU A 7 20.40 44.27 -12.33
C LEU A 7 20.58 43.15 -11.29
N LYS A 8 21.47 43.35 -10.32
CA LYS A 8 21.67 42.40 -9.20
C LYS A 8 20.50 42.40 -8.23
N VAL A 9 19.94 43.56 -7.91
CA VAL A 9 18.75 43.69 -7.04
C VAL A 9 17.51 43.11 -7.73
N LEU A 10 17.33 43.35 -9.03
CA LEU A 10 16.21 42.79 -9.80
C LEU A 10 16.30 41.26 -9.92
N GLY A 11 17.52 40.72 -10.11
CA GLY A 11 17.76 39.27 -10.13
C GLY A 11 17.48 38.58 -8.78
N LEU A 12 17.79 39.25 -7.66
CA LEU A 12 17.52 38.73 -6.32
C LEU A 12 16.01 38.69 -6.02
N ILE A 13 15.24 39.66 -6.54
CA ILE A 13 13.79 39.73 -6.36
C ILE A 13 13.08 38.63 -7.18
N CYS A 14 13.54 38.31 -8.39
CA CYS A 14 12.99 37.22 -9.18
C CYS A 14 13.27 35.82 -8.59
N LEU A 15 14.38 35.66 -7.86
CA LEU A 15 14.70 34.38 -7.19
C LEU A 15 13.79 34.12 -5.97
N MET A 16 13.24 35.17 -5.36
CA MET A 16 12.35 35.09 -4.20
C MET A 16 10.88 34.80 -4.57
N PHE A 17 10.49 34.92 -5.85
CA PHE A 17 9.11 34.73 -6.33
C PHE A 17 8.86 33.39 -7.05
N SER A 18 9.85 32.50 -7.13
CA SER A 18 9.77 31.24 -7.89
C SER A 18 9.72 29.98 -7.02
N VAL A 19 9.15 30.07 -5.82
CA VAL A 19 8.61 28.89 -5.13
C VAL A 19 7.12 28.79 -5.48
N PRO A 20 6.70 27.89 -6.38
CA PRO A 20 5.30 27.53 -6.44
C PRO A 20 4.97 26.80 -5.14
N GLY A 21 4.21 27.48 -4.27
CA GLY A 21 3.47 26.83 -3.20
C GLY A 21 2.51 25.81 -3.80
N ILE A 22 2.95 24.56 -3.87
CA ILE A 22 2.07 23.40 -3.87
C ILE A 22 2.36 22.63 -2.59
N THR A 23 2.12 23.28 -1.45
CA THR A 23 1.67 22.56 -0.27
C THR A 23 0.17 22.74 -0.28
N GLY A 24 -0.58 21.70 -0.63
CA GLY A 24 -2.02 21.71 -0.51
C GLY A 24 -2.40 22.21 0.88
N GLY A 25 -3.22 23.25 0.93
CA GLY A 25 -3.59 23.88 2.18
C GLY A 25 -4.24 22.87 3.13
N HIS A 26 -3.60 22.64 4.28
CA HIS A 26 -4.33 22.60 5.53
C HIS A 26 -3.99 23.92 6.22
N LEU A 27 -4.93 24.87 6.13
CA LEU A 27 -4.99 25.98 7.06
C LEU A 27 -4.97 25.37 8.47
N ASP A 28 -4.16 25.91 9.36
CA ASP A 28 -4.20 25.63 10.79
C ASP A 28 -5.58 26.03 11.32
N HIS A 29 -6.57 25.17 11.08
CA HIS A 29 -7.84 25.23 11.77
C HIS A 29 -7.54 24.80 13.20
N GLU A 30 -8.00 25.60 14.15
CA GLU A 30 -7.85 25.40 15.59
C GLU A 30 -7.75 23.93 15.96
N LYS A 31 -6.81 23.61 16.86
CA LYS A 31 -6.73 22.30 17.54
C LYS A 31 -7.96 22.09 18.43
N GLY A 32 -9.13 21.96 17.81
CA GLY A 32 -10.31 21.38 18.41
C GLY A 32 -10.03 19.90 18.55
N HIS A 33 -9.64 19.49 19.77
CA HIS A 33 -9.56 18.12 20.25
C HIS A 33 -9.34 17.06 19.15
N SER A 34 -8.14 17.00 18.57
CA SER A 34 -7.77 15.80 17.81
C SER A 34 -7.79 14.65 18.79
N THR A 35 -8.69 13.70 18.60
CA THR A 35 -8.56 12.39 19.22
C THR A 35 -7.23 11.79 18.78
N GLY A 36 -6.59 10.97 19.63
CA GLY A 36 -5.22 10.49 19.37
C GLY A 36 -5.05 9.86 17.98
N ASN A 37 -6.10 9.23 17.45
CA ASN A 37 -6.08 8.56 16.16
C ASN A 37 -5.98 9.50 14.97
N GLU A 38 -6.60 10.69 15.03
CA GLU A 38 -6.56 11.67 13.93
C GLU A 38 -5.16 12.29 13.80
N ALA A 39 -4.49 12.52 14.93
CA ALA A 39 -3.10 12.96 14.95
C ALA A 39 -2.16 11.88 14.38
N ILE A 40 -2.31 10.63 14.83
CA ILE A 40 -1.53 9.50 14.31
C ILE A 40 -1.72 9.34 12.79
N ALA A 41 -2.95 9.47 12.30
CA ALA A 41 -3.25 9.40 10.87
C ALA A 41 -2.59 10.54 10.07
N SER A 42 -2.60 11.77 10.60
CA SER A 42 -1.94 12.93 9.99
C SER A 42 -0.42 12.73 9.91
N ASP A 43 0.18 12.21 10.99
CA ASP A 43 1.61 11.93 11.07
C ASP A 43 2.02 10.79 10.11
N TRP A 44 1.18 9.76 9.94
CA TRP A 44 1.37 8.70 8.94
C TRP A 44 1.45 9.25 7.52
N VAL A 45 0.53 10.15 7.15
CA VAL A 45 0.54 10.78 5.82
C VAL A 45 1.80 11.63 5.63
N THR A 46 2.17 12.42 6.64
CA THR A 46 3.36 13.28 6.60
C THR A 46 4.66 12.48 6.48
N ALA A 47 4.78 11.37 7.22
CA ALA A 47 5.93 10.47 7.14
C ALA A 47 6.05 9.81 5.76
N GLY A 48 4.93 9.49 5.13
CA GLY A 48 4.84 9.02 3.73
C GLY A 48 5.52 9.97 2.74
N TYR A 49 5.28 11.28 2.88
CA TYR A 49 5.90 12.30 2.03
C TYR A 49 7.35 12.62 2.40
N THR A 50 7.76 12.34 3.64
CA THR A 50 9.13 12.60 4.12
C THR A 50 10.12 11.57 3.58
N GLY A 51 9.73 10.29 3.56
CA GLY A 51 10.57 9.24 3.00
C GLY A 51 10.34 7.86 3.62
N LYS A 52 10.97 6.86 3.03
CA LYS A 52 10.79 5.44 3.37
C LYS A 52 11.07 5.15 4.85
N ASP A 53 12.18 5.63 5.39
CA ASP A 53 12.59 5.32 6.76
C ASP A 53 11.65 5.96 7.80
N ALA A 54 11.20 7.20 7.53
CA ALA A 54 10.20 7.86 8.36
C ALA A 54 8.86 7.12 8.33
N SER A 55 8.46 6.64 7.15
CA SER A 55 7.22 5.86 6.97
C SER A 55 7.26 4.55 7.74
N ILE A 56 8.37 3.79 7.65
CA ILE A 56 8.56 2.52 8.38
C ILE A 56 8.47 2.75 9.88
N LYS A 57 9.21 3.73 10.39
CA LYS A 57 9.22 4.04 11.83
C LYS A 57 7.84 4.41 12.35
N MET A 58 7.06 5.18 11.58
CA MET A 58 5.69 5.55 11.96
C MET A 58 4.75 4.34 12.05
N VAL A 59 4.92 3.36 11.16
CA VAL A 59 4.17 2.09 11.22
C VAL A 59 4.63 1.29 12.44
N GLU A 60 5.93 1.08 12.62
CA GLU A 60 6.47 0.28 13.74
C GLU A 60 6.05 0.80 15.12
N GLN A 61 5.94 2.12 15.30
CA GLN A 61 5.59 2.72 16.58
C GLN A 61 4.10 2.70 16.91
N ASN A 62 3.23 2.58 15.90
CA ASN A 62 1.78 2.77 16.06
C ASN A 62 0.95 1.58 15.57
N MET A 63 1.58 0.58 14.96
CA MET A 63 0.92 -0.66 14.61
C MET A 63 0.61 -1.45 15.88
N ALA A 64 -0.62 -1.93 16.00
CA ALA A 64 -1.01 -2.77 17.12
C ALA A 64 -0.26 -4.12 17.07
N ASP A 65 -0.01 -4.72 18.24
CA ASP A 65 0.65 -6.02 18.34
C ASP A 65 -0.13 -7.15 17.63
N ASP A 66 -1.45 -7.00 17.53
CA ASP A 66 -2.36 -7.88 16.78
C ASP A 66 -2.62 -7.38 15.34
N GLY A 67 -1.83 -6.42 14.86
CA GLY A 67 -1.96 -5.84 13.53
C GLY A 67 -1.88 -6.90 12.43
N VAL A 68 -2.99 -7.09 11.71
CA VAL A 68 -3.06 -8.06 10.61
C VAL A 68 -2.54 -7.44 9.32
N SER A 69 -1.41 -7.95 8.83
CA SER A 69 -0.95 -7.66 7.47
C SER A 69 -1.81 -8.41 6.45
N VAL A 70 -2.70 -7.69 5.76
CA VAL A 70 -3.41 -8.16 4.57
C VAL A 70 -2.52 -7.96 3.34
N GLN A 71 -1.45 -8.74 3.23
CA GLN A 71 -0.58 -8.76 2.05
C GLN A 71 -1.17 -9.57 0.88
N GLY A 72 -0.88 -9.09 -0.34
CA GLY A 72 -0.69 -9.86 -1.57
C GLY A 72 -1.90 -10.60 -2.13
N ARG A 73 -2.68 -9.92 -2.98
CA ARG A 73 -3.70 -10.48 -3.91
C ARG A 73 -4.52 -11.65 -3.36
N TYR A 74 -5.69 -11.32 -2.79
CA TYR A 74 -6.73 -12.27 -2.41
C TYR A 74 -7.13 -13.15 -3.60
N VAL A 75 -6.96 -14.47 -3.46
CA VAL A 75 -7.56 -15.45 -4.37
C VAL A 75 -9.00 -15.68 -3.91
N GLY A 76 -9.97 -15.71 -4.84
CA GLY A 76 -11.41 -15.73 -4.55
C GLY A 76 -11.91 -16.84 -3.60
N PHE A 77 -11.07 -17.82 -3.29
CA PHE A 77 -11.33 -18.92 -2.35
C PHE A 77 -10.94 -18.63 -0.90
N GLY A 78 -10.37 -17.46 -0.59
CA GLY A 78 -10.03 -17.10 0.79
C GLY A 78 -8.65 -17.55 1.23
N PHE A 79 -7.67 -17.54 0.33
CA PHE A 79 -6.26 -17.67 0.69
C PHE A 79 -5.43 -16.58 0.00
N ASN A 80 -4.22 -16.35 0.51
CA ASN A 80 -3.24 -15.46 -0.12
C ASN A 80 -1.92 -16.18 -0.40
N TRP A 81 -1.10 -15.53 -1.20
CA TRP A 81 0.27 -15.95 -1.49
C TRP A 81 1.13 -14.71 -1.76
N ASP A 82 2.45 -14.84 -1.67
CA ASP A 82 3.37 -13.74 -1.96
C ASP A 82 3.68 -13.66 -3.47
N PRO A 83 3.18 -12.65 -4.20
CA PRO A 83 3.38 -12.55 -5.65
C PRO A 83 4.83 -12.24 -6.08
N ARG A 84 5.73 -12.00 -5.12
CA ARG A 84 7.17 -11.83 -5.37
C ARG A 84 7.89 -13.17 -5.50
N GLU A 85 7.29 -14.23 -5.00
CA GLU A 85 7.81 -15.58 -5.14
C GLU A 85 7.48 -16.14 -6.54
N ASN A 86 8.35 -17.02 -7.05
CA ASN A 86 8.10 -17.71 -8.32
C ASN A 86 7.11 -18.87 -8.18
N GLU A 87 6.60 -19.10 -6.97
CA GLU A 87 5.73 -20.20 -6.59
C GLU A 87 4.50 -19.66 -5.86
N MET A 88 3.32 -20.20 -6.17
CA MET A 88 2.09 -19.88 -5.45
C MET A 88 1.98 -20.74 -4.20
N ARG A 89 2.76 -20.38 -3.18
CA ARG A 89 2.72 -21.01 -1.86
C ARG A 89 1.68 -20.33 -0.99
N VAL A 90 0.80 -21.12 -0.37
CA VAL A 90 -0.25 -20.60 0.51
C VAL A 90 0.39 -19.93 1.73
N GLY A 91 0.20 -18.62 1.87
CA GLY A 91 0.73 -17.83 2.99
C GLY A 91 -0.23 -17.74 4.17
N ARG A 92 -1.53 -17.68 3.88
CA ARG A 92 -2.63 -17.59 4.85
C ARG A 92 -3.88 -18.20 4.24
N VAL A 93 -4.66 -18.86 5.08
CA VAL A 93 -6.04 -19.24 4.82
C VAL A 93 -6.95 -18.41 5.73
N THR A 94 -7.98 -17.82 5.14
CA THR A 94 -9.00 -17.06 5.86
C THR A 94 -9.98 -18.03 6.51
N PRO A 95 -10.26 -17.92 7.82
CA PRO A 95 -11.26 -18.74 8.49
C PRO A 95 -12.64 -18.64 7.82
N ASP A 96 -13.42 -19.73 7.87
CA ASP A 96 -14.78 -19.83 7.28
C ASP A 96 -14.85 -19.57 5.77
N SER A 97 -13.71 -19.61 5.07
CA SER A 97 -13.65 -19.47 3.62
C SER A 97 -13.73 -20.82 2.90
N PRO A 98 -13.99 -20.86 1.59
CA PRO A 98 -13.94 -22.11 0.82
C PRO A 98 -12.61 -22.86 0.89
N ALA A 99 -11.51 -22.16 1.18
CA ALA A 99 -10.19 -22.77 1.36
C ALA A 99 -9.96 -23.31 2.79
N ASP A 100 -10.78 -22.92 3.77
CA ASP A 100 -10.64 -23.35 5.16
C ASP A 100 -10.89 -24.85 5.31
N GLY A 101 -9.97 -25.54 5.99
CA GLY A 101 -9.96 -27.01 6.10
C GLY A 101 -9.60 -27.78 4.81
N VAL A 102 -9.43 -27.11 3.67
CA VAL A 102 -9.01 -27.71 2.40
C VAL A 102 -7.54 -27.45 2.10
N LEU A 103 -7.09 -26.21 2.32
CA LEU A 103 -5.71 -25.78 2.12
C LEU A 103 -5.02 -25.51 3.46
N MET A 104 -3.72 -25.71 3.51
CA MET A 104 -2.87 -25.37 4.64
C MET A 104 -1.78 -24.37 4.25
N VAL A 105 -1.34 -23.58 5.22
CA VAL A 105 -0.17 -22.70 5.04
C VAL A 105 1.04 -23.55 4.67
N GLY A 106 1.73 -23.14 3.61
CA GLY A 106 2.88 -23.84 3.04
C GLY A 106 2.56 -24.74 1.85
N ASP A 107 1.28 -25.04 1.58
CA ASP A 107 0.88 -25.82 0.41
C ASP A 107 1.30 -25.11 -0.89
N LEU A 108 1.70 -25.91 -1.88
CA LEU A 108 2.09 -25.43 -3.20
C LEU A 108 0.95 -25.64 -4.19
N PHE A 109 0.43 -24.54 -4.74
CA PHE A 109 -0.64 -24.57 -5.73
C PHE A 109 -0.06 -24.79 -7.14
N LEU A 110 -0.40 -25.91 -7.79
CA LEU A 110 0.28 -26.37 -9.01
C LEU A 110 -0.50 -26.12 -10.31
N GLU A 111 -1.82 -26.26 -10.29
CA GLU A 111 -2.66 -26.19 -11.49
C GLU A 111 -4.09 -25.78 -11.12
N PHE A 112 -4.76 -25.03 -12.00
CA PHE A 112 -6.18 -24.71 -11.88
C PHE A 112 -6.87 -24.75 -13.24
N GLU A 113 -7.96 -25.52 -13.36
CA GLU A 113 -8.70 -25.74 -14.61
C GLU A 113 -7.78 -26.04 -15.82
N GLY A 114 -6.74 -26.87 -15.63
CA GLY A 114 -5.79 -27.26 -16.69
C GLY A 114 -4.71 -26.21 -17.01
N ILE A 115 -4.68 -25.08 -16.30
CA ILE A 115 -3.65 -24.05 -16.42
C ILE A 115 -2.63 -24.25 -15.31
N LYS A 116 -1.38 -24.57 -15.69
CA LYS A 116 -0.27 -24.66 -14.74
C LYS A 116 -0.01 -23.31 -14.08
N VAL A 117 0.19 -23.35 -12.78
CA VAL A 117 0.51 -22.19 -11.95
C VAL A 117 2.00 -21.88 -12.13
N SER A 118 2.28 -20.74 -12.73
CA SER A 118 3.62 -20.25 -13.02
C SER A 118 3.64 -18.71 -13.10
N PRO A 119 4.82 -18.06 -13.03
CA PRO A 119 4.95 -16.62 -13.19
C PRO A 119 4.23 -16.06 -14.43
N GLU A 120 4.25 -16.78 -15.54
CA GLU A 120 3.61 -16.36 -16.80
C GLU A 120 2.08 -16.49 -16.78
N ASN A 121 1.55 -17.25 -15.82
CA ASN A 121 0.13 -17.63 -15.74
C ASN A 121 -0.58 -17.07 -14.51
N PHE A 122 0.09 -16.53 -13.50
CA PHE A 122 -0.55 -16.00 -12.27
C PHE A 122 -1.68 -14.99 -12.54
N GLY A 123 -1.60 -14.21 -13.61
CA GLY A 123 -2.65 -13.26 -14.02
C GLY A 123 -3.79 -13.88 -14.83
N LYS A 124 -3.65 -15.12 -15.29
CA LYS A 124 -4.58 -15.81 -16.20
C LYS A 124 -5.40 -16.89 -15.50
N LEU A 125 -5.06 -17.23 -14.26
CA LEU A 125 -5.78 -18.23 -13.48
C LEU A 125 -7.24 -17.74 -13.23
N PRO A 126 -8.25 -18.50 -13.66
CA PRO A 126 -9.65 -18.10 -13.59
C PRO A 126 -10.26 -18.23 -12.18
N PHE A 127 -9.61 -17.65 -11.17
CA PHE A 127 -10.10 -17.63 -9.78
C PHE A 127 -11.38 -16.79 -9.59
N ARG A 128 -11.69 -15.93 -10.54
CA ARG A 128 -12.95 -15.18 -10.57
C ARG A 128 -13.99 -16.07 -11.22
N GLY A 129 -14.66 -16.89 -10.41
CA GLY A 129 -15.81 -17.66 -10.86
C GLY A 129 -16.89 -16.74 -11.45
N LEU A 130 -17.54 -17.20 -12.51
CA LEU A 130 -18.87 -16.71 -12.87
C LEU A 130 -19.80 -17.02 -11.68
N PRO A 131 -20.66 -16.08 -11.26
CA PRO A 131 -21.62 -16.34 -10.17
C PRO A 131 -22.36 -17.66 -10.39
N GLY A 132 -22.32 -18.57 -9.41
CA GLY A 132 -23.07 -19.83 -9.42
C GLY A 132 -22.36 -21.08 -9.97
N ARG A 133 -21.09 -21.02 -10.42
CA ARG A 133 -20.32 -22.25 -10.74
C ARG A 133 -19.63 -22.82 -9.50
N LYS A 134 -19.74 -24.15 -9.32
CA LYS A 134 -18.92 -24.89 -8.36
C LYS A 134 -17.48 -24.90 -8.86
N SER A 135 -16.55 -24.43 -8.05
CA SER A 135 -15.12 -24.64 -8.29
C SER A 135 -14.76 -25.97 -7.64
N VAL A 136 -14.26 -26.92 -8.43
CA VAL A 136 -13.77 -28.19 -7.91
C VAL A 136 -12.36 -27.91 -7.37
N LEU A 137 -12.19 -28.05 -6.06
CA LEU A 137 -10.89 -28.05 -5.38
C LEU A 137 -10.30 -29.46 -5.44
#